data_AF-A0A6V8ECH4-F1
#
_entry.id   AF-A0A6V8ECH4-F1
#
_cell.length_a   1.000
_cell.length_b   1.000
_cell.length_c   1.000
_cell.angle_alpha   90.00
_cell.angle_beta   90.00
_cell.angle_gamma   90.00
#
_symmetry.space_group_name_H-M   'P 1'
#
loop_
_entity.id
_entity.type
_entity.pdbx_description
1 polymer ?
#
loop_
_entity_poly.entity_id
_entity_poly.type
_entity_poly.pdbx_seq_one_letter_code
_entity_poly.pdbx_strand_id
1 'polypeptide(L)'
;MKQVLTHLGYLFIWGDVWILIMGIHALFVSPEITALSYLEIYFSLLYQVFMWVSSWSEFLKWWVLLLLGFPAALLFITRFILSSLVGVWILKFANQMAAKS
;
A
#
# COMPACT_ATOMS: atom_id res chain seq x y z
N MET A 1 6.94 17.03 -19.39
CA MET A 1 6.06 16.73 -18.24
C MET A 1 5.12 15.56 -18.48
N LYS A 2 4.37 15.50 -19.59
CA LYS A 2 3.45 14.38 -19.93
C LYS A 2 4.09 12.99 -19.75
N GLN A 3 5.23 12.75 -20.41
CA GLN A 3 5.90 11.45 -20.38
C GLN A 3 6.32 11.01 -18.98
N VAL A 4 6.80 11.95 -18.16
CA VAL A 4 7.19 11.69 -16.75
C VAL A 4 5.97 11.25 -15.93
N LEU A 5 4.85 11.96 -16.05
CA LEU A 5 3.62 11.59 -15.34
C LEU A 5 3.04 10.27 -15.85
N THR A 6 3.15 10.00 -17.15
CA THR A 6 2.75 8.71 -17.71
C THR A 6 3.56 7.56 -17.12
N HIS A 7 4.89 7.70 -17.07
CA HIS A 7 5.75 6.69 -16.44
C HIS A 7 5.46 6.55 -14.94
N LEU A 8 5.23 7.67 -14.23
CA LEU A 8 4.87 7.65 -12.82
C LEU A 8 3.53 6.94 -12.58
N GLY A 9 2.51 7.22 -13.40
CA GLY A 9 1.22 6.55 -13.30
C GLY A 9 1.33 5.04 -13.52
N TYR A 10 2.12 4.61 -14.51
CA TYR A 10 2.42 3.20 -14.71
C TYR A 10 3.26 2.60 -13.57
N LEU A 11 4.20 3.34 -12.99
CA LEU A 11 4.95 2.87 -11.82
C LEU A 11 4.03 2.58 -10.63
N PHE A 12 3.02 3.41 -10.39
CA PHE A 12 2.05 3.16 -9.32
C PHE A 12 1.11 1.98 -9.60
N ILE A 13 0.73 1.76 -10.87
CA ILE A 13 -0.10 0.60 -11.26
C ILE A 13 0.72 -0.71 -11.24
N TRP A 14 1.90 -0.70 -11.84
CA TRP A 14 2.72 -1.90 -12.04
C TRP A 14 3.69 -2.18 -10.90
N GLY A 15 4.09 -1.17 -10.13
CA GLY A 15 5.02 -1.31 -9.01
C GLY A 15 4.51 -2.21 -7.89
N ASP A 16 3.19 -2.37 -7.80
CA ASP A 16 2.54 -3.21 -6.78
C ASP A 16 2.09 -4.58 -7.31
N VAL A 17 2.47 -5.00 -8.53
CA VAL A 17 2.11 -6.32 -9.06
C VAL A 17 2.69 -7.47 -8.23
N TRP A 18 3.93 -7.32 -7.77
CA TRP A 18 4.53 -8.28 -6.83
C TRP A 18 3.78 -8.33 -5.50
N ILE A 19 3.23 -7.19 -5.07
CA ILE A 19 2.46 -7.08 -3.83
C ILE A 19 1.09 -7.75 -3.97
N LEU A 20 0.47 -7.69 -5.14
CA LEU A 20 -0.75 -8.46 -5.42
C LEU A 20 -0.49 -9.97 -5.30
N ILE A 21 0.64 -10.45 -5.84
CA ILE A 21 1.06 -11.86 -5.70
C ILE A 21 1.22 -12.21 -4.22
N MET A 22 1.87 -11.36 -3.43
CA MET A 22 2.00 -11.54 -1.99
C MET A 22 0.66 -11.50 -1.25
N GLY A 23 -0.27 -10.65 -1.67
CA GLY A 23 -1.63 -10.59 -1.13
C GLY A 23 -2.41 -11.88 -1.39
N ILE A 24 -2.32 -12.42 -2.61
CA ILE A 24 -2.91 -13.72 -2.95
C ILE A 24 -2.23 -14.83 -2.16
N HIS A 25 -0.90 -14.86 -2.10
CA HIS A 25 -0.15 -15.83 -1.32
C HIS A 25 -0.57 -15.81 0.15
N ALA A 26 -0.71 -14.62 0.75
CA ALA A 26 -1.15 -14.44 2.13
C ALA A 26 -2.57 -14.97 2.41
N LEU A 27 -3.44 -15.15 1.41
CA LEU A 27 -4.73 -15.82 1.59
C LEU A 27 -4.57 -17.33 1.86
N PHE A 28 -3.47 -17.92 1.41
CA PHE A 28 -3.19 -19.35 1.54
C PHE A 28 -2.22 -19.67 2.70
N VAL A 29 -1.45 -18.71 3.18
CA VAL A 29 -0.56 -18.86 4.34
C VAL A 29 -1.29 -18.54 5.65
N SER A 30 -2.33 -19.33 5.96
CA SER A 30 -3.17 -19.35 7.19
C SER A 30 -3.73 -17.99 7.70
N PRO A 31 -5.03 -17.91 8.07
CA PRO A 31 -5.63 -16.74 8.74
C PRO A 31 -4.93 -16.32 10.04
N GLU A 32 -4.11 -17.20 10.61
CA GLU A 32 -3.38 -17.02 11.86
C GLU A 32 -2.21 -16.03 11.72
N ILE A 33 -1.75 -15.77 10.48
CA ILE A 33 -0.69 -14.80 10.24
C ILE A 33 -1.26 -13.39 10.19
N THR A 34 -1.09 -12.67 11.29
CA THR A 34 -1.39 -11.24 11.39
C THR A 34 -0.50 -10.43 10.46
N ALA A 35 -1.00 -9.28 9.99
CA ALA A 35 -0.17 -8.30 9.31
C ALA A 35 1.10 -7.95 10.10
N LEU A 36 0.99 -7.83 11.42
CA LEU A 36 2.13 -7.59 12.29
C LEU A 36 3.23 -8.64 12.13
N SER A 37 2.90 -9.92 12.27
CA SER A 37 3.88 -11.02 12.12
C SER A 37 4.48 -11.08 10.72
N TYR A 38 3.69 -10.75 9.69
CA TYR A 38 4.18 -10.71 8.31
C TYR A 38 5.13 -9.52 8.10
N LEU A 39 4.77 -8.34 8.59
CA LEU A 39 5.58 -7.12 8.49
C LEU A 39 6.83 -7.17 9.37
N GLU A 40 6.83 -7.87 10.50
CA GLU A 40 8.01 -8.03 11.33
C GLU A 40 9.13 -8.77 10.59
N ILE A 41 8.78 -9.83 9.86
CA ILE A 41 9.72 -10.64 9.07
C ILE A 41 10.29 -9.83 7.89
N TYR A 42 9.46 -9.02 7.22
CA TYR A 42 9.85 -8.34 5.98
C TYR A 42 10.25 -6.86 6.15
N PHE A 43 9.74 -6.18 7.17
CA PHE A 43 9.77 -4.71 7.31
C PHE A 43 9.86 -4.27 8.78
N SER A 44 10.81 -4.83 9.53
CA SER A 44 11.08 -4.45 10.93
C SER A 44 11.18 -2.94 11.18
N LEU A 45 11.74 -2.17 10.25
CA LEU A 45 11.82 -0.70 10.32
C LEU A 45 10.44 -0.03 10.23
N LEU A 46 9.55 -0.51 9.36
CA LEU A 46 8.20 0.04 9.20
C LEU A 46 7.35 -0.23 10.45
N TYR A 47 7.50 -1.41 11.04
CA TYR A 47 6.87 -1.72 12.32
C TYR A 47 7.33 -0.74 13.42
N GLN A 48 8.63 -0.46 13.53
CA GLN A 48 9.16 0.51 14.48
C GLN A 48 8.58 1.93 14.24
N VAL A 49 8.44 2.35 12.98
CA VAL A 49 7.78 3.62 12.64
C VAL A 49 6.32 3.63 13.09
N PHE A 50 5.56 2.55 12.86
CA PHE A 50 4.17 2.45 13.33
C PHE A 50 4.07 2.49 14.86
N MET A 51 4.94 1.77 15.57
CA MET A 51 4.96 1.80 17.03
C MET A 51 5.34 3.18 17.56
N TRP A 52 6.28 3.87 16.92
CA TRP A 52 6.61 5.25 17.25
C TRP A 52 5.42 6.19 17.02
N VAL A 53 4.75 6.13 15.86
CA VAL A 53 3.55 6.93 15.58
C VAL A 53 2.43 6.63 16.58
N SER A 54 2.28 5.37 16.99
CA SER A 54 1.29 4.98 18.00
C SER A 54 1.50 5.64 19.36
N SER A 55 2.75 6.02 19.68
CA SER A 55 3.09 6.68 20.94
C SER A 55 2.67 8.15 21.01
N TRP A 56 2.28 8.76 19.88
CA TRP A 56 1.96 10.19 19.81
C TRP A 56 0.58 10.53 20.40
N SER A 57 -0.38 9.61 20.37
CA SER A 57 -1.70 9.79 20.99
C SER A 57 -2.50 8.49 21.06
N GLU A 58 -3.47 8.42 21.96
CA GLU A 58 -4.35 7.25 22.09
C GLU A 58 -5.23 7.04 20.82
N PHE A 59 -5.60 8.13 20.14
CA PHE A 59 -6.31 8.05 18.85
C PHE A 59 -5.46 7.36 17.79
N LEU A 60 -4.20 7.77 17.63
CA LEU A 60 -3.28 7.16 16.66
C LEU A 60 -2.95 5.71 17.03
N LYS A 61 -2.82 5.40 18.32
CA LYS A 61 -2.61 4.04 18.80
C LYS A 61 -3.75 3.11 18.38
N TRP A 62 -5.00 3.53 18.50
CA TRP A 62 -6.15 2.77 18.03
C TRP A 62 -6.06 2.46 16.53
N TRP A 63 -5.74 3.46 15.71
CA TRP A 63 -5.60 3.28 14.26
C TRP A 63 -4.43 2.37 13.87
N VAL A 64 -3.29 2.50 14.55
CA VAL A 64 -2.12 1.66 14.31
C VAL A 64 -2.43 0.20 14.70
N LEU A 65 -3.03 -0.03 15.86
CA LEU A 65 -3.40 -1.39 16.30
C LEU A 65 -4.45 -2.02 15.38
N LEU A 66 -5.42 -1.22 14.92
CA LEU A 66 -6.40 -1.65 13.92
C LEU A 66 -5.69 -2.09 12.64
N LEU A 67 -4.80 -1.27 12.08
CA LEU A 67 -3.99 -1.60 10.90
C LEU A 67 -3.12 -2.86 11.09
N LEU A 68 -2.44 -3.00 12.23
CA LEU A 68 -1.59 -4.15 12.54
C LEU A 68 -2.38 -5.44 12.79
N GLY A 69 -3.64 -5.31 13.21
CA GLY A 69 -4.56 -6.41 13.43
C GLY A 69 -5.31 -6.88 12.18
N PHE A 70 -5.20 -6.18 11.05
CA PHE A 70 -5.80 -6.65 9.79
C PHE A 70 -5.10 -7.92 9.30
N PRO A 71 -5.84 -8.86 8.69
CA PRO A 71 -5.26 -9.94 7.89
C PRO A 71 -4.26 -9.39 6.86
N ALA A 72 -3.07 -9.99 6.77
CA ALA A 72 -2.00 -9.52 5.89
C ALA A 72 -2.47 -9.41 4.42
N ALA A 73 -3.30 -10.34 3.96
CA ALA A 73 -3.89 -10.32 2.62
C ALA A 73 -4.72 -9.04 2.36
N LEU A 74 -5.50 -8.59 3.35
CA LEU A 74 -6.30 -7.36 3.22
C LEU A 74 -5.40 -6.13 3.08
N LEU A 75 -4.31 -6.04 3.84
CA LEU A 75 -3.37 -4.92 3.70
C LEU A 75 -2.73 -4.87 2.30
N PHE A 76 -2.31 -6.02 1.76
CA PHE A 76 -1.72 -6.09 0.42
C PHE A 76 -2.72 -5.73 -0.69
N ILE A 77 -3.95 -6.23 -0.58
CA ILE A 77 -5.03 -5.92 -1.52
C ILE A 77 -5.39 -4.43 -1.46
N THR A 78 -5.57 -3.88 -0.25
CA THR A 78 -5.87 -2.45 -0.07
C THR A 78 -4.75 -1.58 -0.63
N ARG A 79 -3.48 -1.91 -0.36
CA ARG A 79 -2.33 -1.19 -0.93
C ARG A 79 -2.33 -1.22 -2.46
N PHE A 80 -2.49 -2.41 -3.05
CA PHE A 80 -2.55 -2.56 -4.51
C PHE A 80 -3.67 -1.71 -5.13
N ILE A 81 -4.86 -1.71 -4.53
CA ILE A 81 -5.99 -0.91 -4.99
C ILE A 81 -5.66 0.58 -4.91
N LEU A 82 -5.18 1.07 -3.76
CA LEU A 82 -4.88 2.49 -3.56
C LEU A 82 -3.77 2.97 -4.51
N SER A 83 -2.69 2.22 -4.66
CA SER A 83 -1.61 2.55 -5.59
C SER A 83 -2.11 2.57 -7.04
N SER A 84 -2.91 1.59 -7.43
CA SER A 84 -3.51 1.54 -8.78
C SER A 84 -4.44 2.73 -9.03
N LEU A 85 -5.26 3.11 -8.06
CA LEU A 85 -6.16 4.28 -8.18
C LEU A 85 -5.36 5.57 -8.35
N VAL A 86 -4.30 5.78 -7.57
CA VAL A 86 -3.39 6.93 -7.70
C VAL A 86 -2.75 6.92 -9.10
N GLY A 87 -2.24 5.78 -9.55
CA GLY A 87 -1.63 5.66 -10.88
C GLY A 87 -2.62 5.98 -12.01
N VAL A 88 -3.84 5.46 -11.95
CA VAL A 88 -4.93 5.79 -12.90
C VAL A 88 -5.25 7.28 -12.88
N TRP A 89 -5.32 7.90 -11.69
CA TRP A 89 -5.55 9.33 -11.55
C TRP A 89 -4.44 10.16 -12.20
N ILE A 90 -3.17 9.81 -11.98
CA ILE A 90 -2.01 10.46 -12.60
C ILE A 90 -2.08 10.35 -14.13
N LEU A 91 -2.43 9.16 -14.67
CA LEU A 91 -2.57 8.97 -16.12
C LEU A 91 -3.70 9.82 -16.70
N LYS A 92 -4.85 9.87 -16.04
CA LYS A 92 -5.98 10.73 -16.44
C LYS A 92 -5.56 12.20 -16.45
N PHE A 93 -4.88 12.65 -15.41
CA PHE A 93 -4.36 14.01 -15.29
C PHE A 93 -3.34 14.35 -16.40
N ALA A 94 -2.39 13.46 -16.66
CA ALA A 94 -1.40 13.63 -17.72
C ALA A 94 -2.04 13.77 -19.12
N ASN A 95 -3.08 12.98 -19.39
CA ASN A 95 -3.81 13.04 -20.65
C ASN A 95 -4.64 14.33 -20.80
N GLN A 96 -5.27 14.79 -19.71
CA GLN A 96 -6.01 16.06 -19.72
C GLN A 96 -5.10 17.27 -19.97
N MET A 97 -3.89 17.28 -19.42
CA MET A 97 -2.93 18.36 -19.69
C MET A 97 -2.45 18.35 -21.16
N ALA A 98 -2.27 17.17 -21.74
CA ALA A 98 -1.86 17.04 -23.14
C ALA A 98 -2.95 17.47 -24.14
N ALA A 99 -4.22 17.39 -23.76
CA ALA A 99 -5.35 17.82 -24.59
C ALA A 99 -5.58 19.34 -24.55
N LYS A 100 -4.95 20.06 -23.60
CA LYS A 100 -5.05 21.51 -23.43
C LYS A 100 -3.82 22.28 -23.96
N SER A 101 -2.79 21.59 -24.43
CA SER A 101 -1.58 22.15 -25.04
C SER A 101 -1.64 22.06 -26.56
#